data_AF-A0A9Q1CWW8-F1
#
_entry.id   AF-A0A9Q1CWW8-F1
#
_cell.length_a   1.000
_cell.length_b   1.000
_cell.length_c   1.000
_cell.angle_alpha   90.00
_cell.angle_beta   90.00
_cell.angle_gamma   90.00
#
_symmetry.space_group_name_H-M   'P 1'
#
loop_
_entity.id
_entity.type
_entity.pdbx_description
1 polymer ?
#
loop_
_entity_poly.entity_id
_entity_poly.type
_entity_poly.pdbx_seq_one_letter_code
_entity_poly.pdbx_strand_id
1 'polypeptide(L)'
;MRALAVHSLPLLASALLLAGLVHTAPTDDDDDDVTARLSFAYNAKERSAKRFSADGVFNYTSLLLSKQDETLYVGAREALFALRLSDIGRGELRKNLTWSTPRTRERSADSKAKTCRLTRCVLCAPCSSFSFLSSQTDCFNYVKILLRLNATHLYVCGTYAFSPICAYINTSDFSLAKSGAGDVVTEDGRGRCPFNPEYKSTAIMVDGELYAGTVSNFQGNEPIIYKSLGPGPALKTENSLNWLQDPAFVGSAYLQESLPSGSVAGDDDKIYFFFSEVGKEFDFFDNTMVSRIARVCKGDLGGERVLQKKWTTFLKAQLLCSLPDDGFPFNIIQDVFVLTPSQEDWKSTVFYGVFTSQWYRGAHGSSAVCAFTMEQVERAFSGRYREVNRETQQWYTYNHPVPEPRPGACITDAARDMGISSSLHMPDKVLNFVKDHFLMDHVVRSRPLLLKRSVRYTQIAVHRVQALGRAYDVLFVGTDDGKLHKAINTKGKMHIVEEITLFARPQPVQHIELDAEKGLLYVSSYSGLVEVPVANCSNYRSCGECVLSRDPYCAWNGRLCQDVRRAPPGRCAPDPR
;
A
#
# COMPACT_ATOMS: atom_id res chain seq x y z
N MET A 1 -15.89 41.55 -68.42
CA MET A 1 -15.94 42.93 -68.96
C MET A 1 -16.08 43.92 -67.81
N ARG A 2 -15.47 45.10 -67.92
CA ARG A 2 -15.64 46.33 -67.10
C ARG A 2 -15.62 46.19 -65.56
N ALA A 3 -14.53 46.66 -64.97
CA ALA A 3 -14.54 47.29 -63.65
C ALA A 3 -15.07 48.74 -63.76
N LEU A 4 -15.55 49.32 -62.65
CA LEU A 4 -15.62 50.78 -62.45
C LEU A 4 -15.78 51.16 -60.97
N ALA A 5 -15.42 52.39 -60.65
CA ALA A 5 -15.22 52.95 -59.31
C ALA A 5 -15.58 54.47 -59.35
N VAL A 6 -15.76 55.23 -58.26
CA VAL A 6 -15.63 55.01 -56.81
C VAL A 6 -16.42 56.13 -56.05
N HIS A 7 -16.28 56.27 -54.72
CA HIS A 7 -16.81 57.37 -53.86
C HIS A 7 -18.33 57.30 -53.49
N SER A 8 -18.82 57.82 -52.34
CA SER A 8 -18.20 58.55 -51.20
C SER A 8 -18.99 58.41 -49.87
N LEU A 9 -18.33 58.73 -48.74
CA LEU A 9 -18.81 58.80 -47.33
C LEU A 9 -19.89 59.90 -47.07
N PRO A 10 -20.40 60.12 -45.81
CA PRO A 10 -20.59 59.23 -44.63
C PRO A 10 -22.01 59.35 -43.99
N LEU A 11 -22.34 58.56 -42.94
CA LEU A 11 -23.08 59.04 -41.74
C LEU A 11 -23.07 58.01 -40.60
N LEU A 12 -23.27 58.48 -39.35
CA LEU A 12 -23.08 57.73 -38.11
C LEU A 12 -24.27 56.81 -37.77
N ALA A 13 -23.99 55.65 -37.17
CA ALA A 13 -24.92 54.94 -36.30
C ALA A 13 -24.16 54.22 -35.17
N SER A 14 -24.51 54.49 -33.91
CA SER A 14 -23.81 53.97 -32.73
C SER A 14 -24.13 52.50 -32.46
N ALA A 15 -23.11 51.67 -32.28
CA ALA A 15 -23.27 50.28 -31.84
C ALA A 15 -23.27 50.19 -30.31
N LEU A 16 -24.41 49.83 -29.72
CA LEU A 16 -24.52 49.46 -28.31
C LEU A 16 -24.10 47.98 -28.14
N LEU A 17 -22.96 47.77 -27.47
CA LEU A 17 -22.49 46.44 -27.07
C LEU A 17 -23.28 45.94 -25.84
N LEU A 18 -24.27 45.07 -26.08
CA LEU A 18 -24.88 44.24 -25.04
C LEU A 18 -23.97 43.04 -24.75
N ALA A 19 -23.11 43.16 -23.75
CA ALA A 19 -22.34 42.04 -23.22
C ALA A 19 -23.26 41.11 -22.42
N GLY A 20 -23.80 40.09 -23.09
CA GLY A 20 -24.54 39.01 -22.44
C GLY A 20 -23.62 38.13 -21.61
N LEU A 21 -23.60 38.32 -20.29
CA LEU A 21 -23.00 37.40 -19.33
C LEU A 21 -23.80 36.09 -19.30
N VAL A 22 -23.39 35.12 -20.12
CA VAL A 22 -23.84 33.74 -19.96
C VAL A 22 -23.21 33.19 -18.67
N HIS A 23 -23.97 33.23 -17.58
CA HIS A 23 -23.68 32.38 -16.43
C HIS A 23 -23.93 30.93 -16.85
N THR A 24 -22.85 30.21 -17.18
CA THR A 24 -22.88 28.76 -17.18
C THR A 24 -23.11 28.32 -15.74
N ALA A 25 -24.31 27.82 -15.44
CA ALA A 25 -24.55 27.10 -14.20
C ALA A 25 -23.58 25.89 -14.14
N PRO A 26 -23.02 25.54 -12.98
CA PRO A 26 -22.29 24.30 -12.85
C PRO A 26 -23.22 23.13 -13.15
N THR A 27 -22.75 22.19 -13.96
CA THR A 27 -23.41 20.89 -14.16
C THR A 27 -23.32 20.07 -12.87
N ASP A 28 -24.32 19.24 -12.58
CA ASP A 28 -24.42 18.40 -11.35
C ASP A 28 -23.23 17.43 -11.10
N ASP A 29 -22.28 17.34 -12.03
CA ASP A 29 -21.03 16.56 -11.97
C ASP A 29 -20.03 17.02 -10.87
N ASP A 30 -20.22 18.21 -10.28
CA ASP A 30 -19.29 18.83 -9.32
C ASP A 30 -19.55 18.47 -7.82
N ASP A 31 -20.71 17.89 -7.45
CA ASP A 31 -21.09 17.68 -6.03
C ASP A 31 -20.27 16.58 -5.29
N ASP A 32 -19.50 15.77 -6.03
CA ASP A 32 -18.68 14.67 -5.49
C ASP A 32 -17.17 15.01 -5.33
N ASP A 33 -16.67 16.13 -5.87
CA ASP A 33 -15.25 16.50 -5.72
C ASP A 33 -14.97 17.29 -4.42
N VAL A 34 -14.52 16.58 -3.38
CA VAL A 34 -14.40 17.18 -2.04
C VAL A 34 -13.22 18.17 -1.96
N THR A 35 -13.51 19.42 -1.59
CA THR A 35 -12.50 20.45 -1.32
C THR A 35 -12.06 20.47 0.15
N ALA A 36 -10.78 20.76 0.41
CA ALA A 36 -10.24 20.90 1.76
C ALA A 36 -10.76 22.17 2.45
N ARG A 37 -11.24 22.04 3.70
CA ARG A 37 -11.72 23.16 4.52
C ARG A 37 -10.60 24.13 4.90
N LEU A 38 -9.42 23.61 5.22
CA LEU A 38 -8.23 24.38 5.58
C LEU A 38 -7.04 23.84 4.77
N SER A 39 -6.16 24.72 4.31
CA SER A 39 -4.93 24.35 3.61
C SER A 39 -3.73 25.03 4.25
N PHE A 40 -2.75 24.24 4.67
CA PHE A 40 -1.53 24.71 5.32
C PHE A 40 -0.34 24.61 4.37
N ALA A 41 0.26 25.76 4.06
CA ALA A 41 1.49 25.84 3.28
C ALA A 41 2.69 25.22 4.05
N TYR A 42 3.76 24.93 3.31
CA TYR A 42 5.01 24.42 3.89
C TYR A 42 5.52 25.34 5.02
N ASN A 43 5.75 24.76 6.20
CA ASN A 43 6.16 25.44 7.43
C ASN A 43 5.17 26.50 7.98
N ALA A 44 3.86 26.35 7.74
CA ALA A 44 2.83 27.09 8.48
C ALA A 44 2.98 26.92 10.00
N LYS A 45 2.88 28.01 10.77
CA LYS A 45 3.07 27.99 12.24
C LYS A 45 1.92 27.29 12.96
N GLU A 46 0.74 27.40 12.37
CA GLU A 46 -0.53 26.76 12.71
C GLU A 46 -0.46 25.22 12.56
N ARG A 47 0.54 24.71 11.83
CA ARG A 47 0.75 23.29 11.58
C ARG A 47 2.23 22.91 11.64
N SER A 48 2.81 23.08 12.83
CA SER A 48 4.17 22.65 13.13
C SER A 48 4.38 21.15 12.82
N ALA A 49 5.50 20.85 12.19
CA ALA A 49 5.94 19.50 11.85
C ALA A 49 7.44 19.36 12.10
N LYS A 50 7.90 18.24 12.69
CA LYS A 50 9.34 17.94 12.80
C LYS A 50 9.81 17.24 11.53
N ARG A 51 11.12 17.28 11.27
CA ARG A 51 11.69 16.86 9.98
C ARG A 51 13.01 16.12 10.18
N PHE A 52 13.22 15.07 9.40
CA PHE A 52 14.46 14.32 9.36
C PHE A 52 14.97 14.15 7.92
N SER A 53 16.25 14.43 7.72
CA SER A 53 17.01 14.14 6.51
C SER A 53 18.50 14.07 6.85
N ALA A 54 19.25 13.23 6.15
CA ALA A 54 20.70 13.07 6.30
C ALA A 54 21.42 13.46 5.00
N ASP A 55 22.57 14.11 5.13
CA ASP A 55 23.26 14.67 3.96
C ASP A 55 23.73 13.56 3.01
N GLY A 56 23.39 13.69 1.72
CA GLY A 56 23.71 12.70 0.68
C GLY A 56 22.83 11.44 0.66
N VAL A 57 21.86 11.31 1.58
CA VAL A 57 20.94 10.17 1.66
C VAL A 57 19.57 10.53 1.06
N PHE A 58 18.99 9.57 0.33
CA PHE A 58 17.74 9.74 -0.42
C PHE A 58 16.91 8.44 -0.36
N ASN A 59 15.68 8.50 -0.88
CA ASN A 59 14.77 7.36 -1.04
C ASN A 59 14.38 6.68 0.28
N TYR A 60 13.92 7.47 1.25
CA TYR A 60 13.35 7.01 2.50
C TYR A 60 12.01 6.28 2.23
N THR A 61 12.07 4.96 2.08
CA THR A 61 11.01 4.16 1.43
C THR A 61 10.56 2.94 2.26
N SER A 62 11.20 2.67 3.40
CA SER A 62 10.69 1.71 4.39
C SER A 62 10.66 2.35 5.76
N LEU A 63 9.49 2.35 6.42
CA LEU A 63 9.33 2.72 7.82
C LEU A 63 8.93 1.50 8.65
N LEU A 64 9.35 1.46 9.91
CA LEU A 64 8.91 0.46 10.89
C LEU A 64 8.81 1.12 12.26
N LEU A 65 7.58 1.34 12.75
CA LEU A 65 7.32 1.85 14.09
C LEU A 65 7.47 0.74 15.14
N SER A 66 8.46 0.88 16.02
CA SER A 66 8.59 0.00 17.20
C SER A 66 8.23 0.76 18.47
N LYS A 67 7.01 0.53 18.97
CA LYS A 67 6.57 1.02 20.29
C LYS A 67 7.43 0.43 21.42
N GLN A 68 7.79 -0.85 21.32
CA GLN A 68 8.60 -1.55 22.33
C GLN A 68 10.00 -0.91 22.51
N ASP A 69 10.65 -0.51 21.42
CA ASP A 69 12.00 0.06 21.47
C ASP A 69 11.99 1.61 21.55
N GLU A 70 10.81 2.22 21.66
CA GLU A 70 10.52 3.66 21.47
C GLU A 70 11.24 4.27 20.25
N THR A 71 11.27 3.52 19.13
CA THR A 71 12.09 3.84 17.96
C THR A 71 11.30 3.73 16.66
N LEU A 72 11.44 4.73 15.80
CA LEU A 72 11.09 4.62 14.38
C LEU A 72 12.33 4.17 13.61
N TYR A 73 12.28 2.97 13.05
CA TYR A 73 13.32 2.48 12.16
C TYR A 73 13.03 2.91 10.71
N VAL A 74 14.07 3.32 10.00
CA VAL A 74 13.96 3.94 8.67
C VAL A 74 14.96 3.32 7.71
N GLY A 75 14.47 2.78 6.60
CA GLY A 75 15.25 2.31 5.46
C GLY A 75 15.30 3.35 4.34
N ALA A 76 16.51 3.63 3.87
CA ALA A 76 16.79 4.55 2.77
C ALA A 76 17.80 3.93 1.78
N ARG A 77 18.25 4.71 0.78
CA ARG A 77 19.32 4.30 -0.13
C ARG A 77 20.67 4.25 0.62
N GLU A 78 21.25 3.06 0.68
CA GLU A 78 22.52 2.69 1.33
C GLU A 78 22.61 2.97 2.85
N ALA A 79 21.51 3.36 3.49
CA ALA A 79 21.51 3.77 4.90
C ALA A 79 20.24 3.31 5.64
N LEU A 80 20.42 2.96 6.91
CA LEU A 80 19.35 2.76 7.88
C LEU A 80 19.53 3.69 9.09
N PHE A 81 18.41 4.08 9.70
CA PHE A 81 18.38 4.95 10.88
C PHE A 81 17.46 4.38 11.96
N ALA A 82 17.82 4.66 13.21
CA ALA A 82 16.97 4.50 14.38
C ALA A 82 16.69 5.90 14.97
N LEU A 83 15.45 6.37 14.83
CA LEU A 83 15.00 7.69 15.30
C LEU A 83 14.20 7.54 16.60
N ARG A 84 14.35 8.46 17.55
CA ARG A 84 13.56 8.46 18.79
C ARG A 84 12.13 8.90 18.50
N LEU A 85 11.12 8.23 19.08
CA LEU A 85 9.72 8.66 18.92
C LEU A 85 9.36 9.95 19.67
N SER A 86 10.22 10.43 20.58
CA SER A 86 10.07 11.74 21.23
C SER A 86 10.46 12.91 20.32
N ASP A 87 11.45 12.70 19.45
CA ASP A 87 11.90 13.66 18.45
C ASP A 87 12.66 12.95 17.32
N ILE A 88 12.10 13.00 16.10
CA ILE A 88 12.78 12.48 14.90
C ILE A 88 13.91 13.39 14.40
N GLY A 89 14.08 14.59 14.96
CA GLY A 89 15.02 15.59 14.49
C GLY A 89 16.48 15.12 14.50
N ARG A 90 17.28 15.63 13.57
CA ARG A 90 18.68 15.19 13.36
C ARG A 90 19.57 15.29 14.61
N GLY A 91 19.30 16.22 15.52
CA GLY A 91 20.02 16.36 16.80
C GLY A 91 19.78 15.22 17.79
N GLU A 92 18.69 14.47 17.64
CA GLU A 92 18.25 13.38 18.53
C GLU A 92 18.38 11.99 17.86
N LEU A 93 19.12 11.91 16.74
CA LEU A 93 19.41 10.66 16.02
C LEU A 93 20.04 9.64 16.97
N ARG A 94 19.34 8.53 17.25
CA ARG A 94 19.82 7.50 18.18
C ARG A 94 21.03 6.77 17.60
N LYS A 95 20.88 6.22 16.39
CA LYS A 95 21.89 5.42 15.67
C LYS A 95 21.66 5.45 14.15
N ASN A 96 22.73 5.26 13.38
CA ASN A 96 22.68 5.02 11.94
C ASN A 96 23.54 3.80 11.57
N LEU A 97 23.26 3.24 10.40
CA LEU A 97 23.95 2.09 9.84
C LEU A 97 24.09 2.28 8.32
N THR A 98 25.32 2.33 7.82
CA THR A 98 25.58 2.34 6.38
C THR A 98 25.60 0.90 5.86
N TRP A 99 24.76 0.61 4.86
CA TRP A 99 24.68 -0.69 4.19
C TRP A 99 24.78 -0.50 2.68
N SER A 100 25.93 0.00 2.25
CA SER A 100 26.27 0.35 0.87
C SER A 100 26.80 -0.83 0.06
N THR A 101 26.78 -0.70 -1.26
CA THR A 101 27.42 -1.65 -2.18
C THR A 101 28.94 -1.46 -2.26
N PRO A 102 29.76 -2.53 -2.44
CA PRO A 102 31.22 -2.41 -2.38
C PRO A 102 31.81 -1.75 -3.64
N ARG A 103 32.42 -0.58 -3.50
CA ARG A 103 33.07 0.16 -4.61
C ARG A 103 34.40 -0.46 -5.05
N THR A 104 34.36 -1.55 -5.81
CA THR A 104 35.57 -2.22 -6.34
C THR A 104 36.25 -1.41 -7.47
N ARG A 105 37.27 -0.62 -7.10
CA ARG A 105 38.33 -0.16 -8.03
C ARG A 105 39.54 -1.11 -7.95
N GLU A 106 39.40 -2.36 -8.41
CA GLU A 106 40.55 -3.27 -8.39
C GLU A 106 40.60 -4.19 -9.62
N ARG A 107 41.78 -4.22 -10.26
CA ARG A 107 42.15 -5.19 -11.27
C ARG A 107 42.64 -6.44 -10.55
N SER A 108 41.83 -7.49 -10.49
CA SER A 108 42.31 -8.83 -10.18
C SER A 108 41.96 -9.80 -11.30
N ALA A 109 43.01 -10.36 -11.90
CA ALA A 109 42.88 -11.40 -12.90
C ALA A 109 42.76 -12.73 -12.17
N ASP A 110 41.53 -13.18 -11.91
CA ASP A 110 41.30 -14.60 -11.63
C ASP A 110 40.00 -15.10 -12.22
N SER A 111 40.02 -16.35 -12.67
CA SER A 111 39.04 -16.91 -13.61
C SER A 111 38.06 -17.84 -12.90
N LYS A 112 36.77 -17.79 -13.32
CA LYS A 112 35.64 -18.69 -12.95
C LYS A 112 34.66 -18.24 -11.85
N ALA A 113 34.42 -16.93 -11.67
CA ALA A 113 33.23 -16.44 -10.96
C ALA A 113 32.48 -15.35 -11.77
N LYS A 114 31.54 -15.76 -12.64
CA LYS A 114 30.70 -14.85 -13.46
C LYS A 114 29.47 -14.34 -12.67
N THR A 115 29.70 -13.66 -11.55
CA THR A 115 28.65 -12.98 -10.78
C THR A 115 29.02 -11.50 -10.64
N CYS A 116 28.04 -10.59 -10.78
CA CYS A 116 28.24 -9.15 -10.97
C CYS A 116 29.12 -8.49 -9.89
N ARG A 117 30.40 -8.27 -10.20
CA ARG A 117 31.28 -7.30 -9.52
C ARG A 117 31.24 -5.98 -10.30
N LEU A 118 31.34 -4.84 -9.59
CA LEU A 118 30.83 -3.54 -10.04
C LEU A 118 31.36 -2.99 -11.38
N THR A 119 32.49 -3.49 -11.88
CA THR A 119 33.00 -3.18 -13.23
C THR A 119 32.00 -3.51 -14.35
N ARG A 120 30.90 -4.21 -14.03
CA ARG A 120 29.84 -4.62 -14.96
C ARG A 120 28.47 -3.97 -14.81
N CYS A 121 28.23 -2.97 -13.95
CA CYS A 121 26.93 -2.25 -14.01
C CYS A 121 26.67 -1.62 -15.42
N VAL A 122 27.74 -1.24 -16.12
CA VAL A 122 27.72 -0.73 -17.51
C VAL A 122 27.76 -1.84 -18.57
N LEU A 123 28.12 -3.08 -18.19
CA LEU A 123 28.47 -4.19 -19.10
C LEU A 123 27.75 -5.51 -18.79
N CYS A 124 26.68 -5.47 -18.01
CA CYS A 124 25.67 -6.51 -17.98
C CYS A 124 25.00 -6.52 -19.37
N ALA A 125 25.06 -7.65 -20.08
CA ALA A 125 24.55 -7.76 -21.45
C ALA A 125 23.06 -7.38 -21.66
N PRO A 126 22.17 -7.44 -20.64
CA PRO A 126 20.82 -6.84 -20.76
C PRO A 126 20.83 -5.31 -20.78
N CYS A 127 21.76 -4.65 -20.06
CA CYS A 127 21.81 -3.18 -19.93
C CYS A 127 22.10 -2.48 -21.26
N SER A 128 22.80 -3.13 -22.20
CA SER A 128 23.03 -2.59 -23.54
C SER A 128 21.82 -2.69 -24.48
N SER A 129 20.72 -3.33 -24.05
CA SER A 129 19.49 -3.48 -24.84
C SER A 129 18.36 -2.53 -24.41
N PHE A 130 18.51 -1.83 -23.29
CA PHE A 130 17.54 -0.85 -22.78
C PHE A 130 18.19 0.52 -22.64
N SER A 131 17.86 1.43 -23.55
CA SER A 131 18.44 2.77 -23.71
C SER A 131 18.06 3.80 -22.63
N PHE A 132 17.68 3.36 -21.43
CA PHE A 132 17.07 4.20 -20.39
C PHE A 132 17.69 4.09 -18.98
N LEU A 133 18.66 3.19 -18.74
CA LEU A 133 19.30 3.06 -17.42
C LEU A 133 20.34 4.18 -17.19
N SER A 134 20.14 4.97 -16.14
CA SER A 134 21.08 6.03 -15.75
C SER A 134 22.19 5.45 -14.87
N SER A 135 23.45 5.58 -15.33
CA SER A 135 24.63 5.00 -14.65
C SER A 135 24.95 5.64 -13.29
N GLN A 136 24.21 6.66 -12.86
CA GLN A 136 24.37 7.35 -11.58
C GLN A 136 23.24 7.11 -10.57
N THR A 137 22.13 6.46 -10.93
CA THR A 137 20.95 6.35 -10.04
C THR A 137 20.70 4.94 -9.51
N ASP A 138 20.92 3.89 -10.29
CA ASP A 138 20.24 2.60 -10.00
C ASP A 138 21.17 1.55 -9.35
N CYS A 139 22.48 1.69 -9.49
CA CYS A 139 23.49 0.78 -8.94
C CYS A 139 23.84 1.06 -7.46
N PHE A 140 22.82 1.18 -6.60
CA PHE A 140 22.98 1.30 -5.14
C PHE A 140 22.16 0.22 -4.42
N ASN A 141 22.38 0.07 -3.12
CA ASN A 141 21.48 -0.70 -2.27
C ASN A 141 20.27 0.16 -1.86
N TYR A 142 19.09 -0.11 -2.39
CA TYR A 142 17.85 0.47 -1.91
C TYR A 142 17.23 -0.47 -0.89
N VAL A 143 17.07 -0.07 0.37
CA VAL A 143 16.32 -0.85 1.37
C VAL A 143 14.84 -0.88 0.93
N LYS A 144 14.27 -2.09 0.85
CA LYS A 144 12.89 -2.33 0.41
C LYS A 144 12.05 -3.05 1.46
N ILE A 145 12.71 -3.81 2.34
CA ILE A 145 12.07 -4.56 3.44
C ILE A 145 12.81 -4.20 4.72
N LEU A 146 12.06 -3.85 5.76
CA LEU A 146 12.53 -3.58 7.10
C LEU A 146 11.45 -4.03 8.09
N LEU A 147 11.62 -5.20 8.69
CA LEU A 147 10.60 -5.87 9.53
C LEU A 147 11.19 -6.28 10.88
N ARG A 148 10.36 -6.38 11.92
CA ARG A 148 10.72 -7.01 13.19
C ARG A 148 10.76 -8.52 12.99
N LEU A 149 11.88 -9.18 13.31
CA LEU A 149 11.97 -10.64 13.27
C LEU A 149 11.60 -11.25 14.63
N ASN A 150 12.19 -10.71 15.69
CA ASN A 150 11.99 -11.14 17.08
C ASN A 150 12.36 -9.97 18.01
N ALA A 151 12.34 -10.19 19.33
CA ALA A 151 12.61 -9.13 20.32
C ALA A 151 14.00 -8.46 20.22
N THR A 152 14.99 -9.09 19.57
CA THR A 152 16.39 -8.60 19.52
C THR A 152 16.88 -8.29 18.11
N HIS A 153 16.16 -8.68 17.06
CA HIS A 153 16.59 -8.55 15.67
C HIS A 153 15.50 -7.98 14.75
N LEU A 154 15.95 -7.13 13.83
CA LEU A 154 15.21 -6.76 12.62
C LEU A 154 15.70 -7.62 11.45
N TYR A 155 14.80 -7.90 10.52
CA TYR A 155 15.10 -8.45 9.20
C TYR A 155 15.08 -7.32 8.17
N VAL A 156 16.15 -7.22 7.37
CA VAL A 156 16.29 -6.18 6.35
C VAL A 156 16.62 -6.81 5.00
N CYS A 157 16.02 -6.32 3.92
CA CYS A 157 16.45 -6.64 2.56
C CYS A 157 16.55 -5.37 1.70
N GLY A 158 17.49 -5.37 0.77
CA GLY A 158 17.63 -4.31 -0.22
C GLY A 158 18.04 -4.83 -1.59
N THR A 159 17.91 -3.99 -2.61
CA THR A 159 18.16 -4.32 -4.03
C THR A 159 19.62 -4.62 -4.32
N TYR A 160 20.54 -4.09 -3.49
CA TYR A 160 21.98 -4.27 -3.53
C TYR A 160 22.58 -4.22 -4.97
N ALA A 161 22.25 -3.16 -5.71
CA ALA A 161 22.61 -2.94 -7.13
C ALA A 161 22.19 -4.12 -8.05
N PHE A 162 20.90 -4.43 -8.07
CA PHE A 162 20.30 -5.53 -8.86
C PHE A 162 20.86 -6.93 -8.52
N SER A 163 21.15 -7.16 -7.25
CA SER A 163 21.56 -8.46 -6.72
C SER A 163 21.05 -8.59 -5.29
N PRO A 164 19.72 -8.71 -5.08
CA PRO A 164 19.08 -8.48 -3.81
C PRO A 164 19.65 -9.37 -2.70
N ILE A 165 19.93 -8.76 -1.55
CA ILE A 165 20.47 -9.43 -0.36
C ILE A 165 19.58 -9.09 0.83
N CYS A 166 19.43 -10.06 1.73
CA CYS A 166 18.84 -9.87 3.05
C CYS A 166 19.89 -10.04 4.16
N ALA A 167 19.67 -9.40 5.29
CA ALA A 167 20.54 -9.46 6.47
C ALA A 167 19.72 -9.27 7.75
N TYR A 168 20.38 -9.43 8.89
CA TYR A 168 19.80 -9.26 10.22
C TYR A 168 20.47 -8.07 10.92
N ILE A 169 19.69 -7.23 11.60
CA ILE A 169 20.21 -6.10 12.40
C ILE A 169 19.87 -6.35 13.87
N ASN A 170 20.88 -6.33 14.74
CA ASN A 170 20.68 -6.39 16.19
C ASN A 170 20.15 -5.04 16.69
N THR A 171 19.03 -5.04 17.42
CA THR A 171 18.32 -3.83 17.82
C THR A 171 19.02 -3.05 18.94
N SER A 172 19.84 -3.74 19.74
CA SER A 172 20.54 -3.16 20.89
C SER A 172 21.71 -2.25 20.48
N ASP A 173 22.58 -2.75 19.59
CA ASP A 173 23.74 -2.03 19.08
C ASP A 173 23.45 -1.29 17.76
N PHE A 174 22.40 -1.69 17.02
CA PHE A 174 22.05 -1.27 15.66
C PHE A 174 23.12 -1.61 14.61
N SER A 175 23.78 -2.75 14.78
CA SER A 175 24.75 -3.29 13.82
C SER A 175 24.20 -4.49 13.05
N LEU A 176 24.80 -4.78 11.89
CA LEU A 176 24.52 -6.00 11.13
C LEU A 176 25.05 -7.21 11.89
N ALA A 177 24.23 -8.23 12.05
CA ALA A 177 24.59 -9.47 12.72
C ALA A 177 25.79 -10.15 12.05
N LYS A 178 26.69 -10.70 12.86
CA LYS A 178 27.93 -11.33 12.41
C LYS A 178 27.98 -12.80 12.79
N SER A 179 28.61 -13.60 11.93
CA SER A 179 28.93 -15.00 12.21
C SER A 179 30.05 -15.11 13.24
N GLY A 180 30.32 -16.34 13.72
CA GLY A 180 31.46 -16.60 14.60
C GLY A 180 32.83 -16.28 13.97
N ALA A 181 32.92 -16.13 12.64
CA ALA A 181 34.12 -15.67 11.93
C ALA A 181 34.24 -14.14 11.83
N GLY A 182 33.21 -13.39 12.25
CA GLY A 182 33.16 -11.92 12.17
C GLY A 182 32.54 -11.35 10.89
N ASP A 183 32.30 -12.19 9.87
CA ASP A 183 31.61 -11.81 8.63
C ASP A 183 30.13 -11.52 8.85
N VAL A 184 29.57 -10.57 8.09
CA VAL A 184 28.13 -10.23 8.16
C VAL A 184 27.29 -11.41 7.66
N VAL A 185 26.29 -11.80 8.46
CA VAL A 185 25.31 -12.82 8.09
C VAL A 185 24.39 -12.24 7.01
N THR A 186 24.47 -12.81 5.81
CA THR A 186 23.67 -12.41 4.65
C THR A 186 22.98 -13.62 4.03
N GLU A 187 21.83 -13.38 3.39
CA GLU A 187 21.05 -14.38 2.66
C GLU A 187 20.70 -13.88 1.25
N ASP A 188 20.44 -14.81 0.33
CA ASP A 188 19.88 -14.48 -0.98
C ASP A 188 18.51 -13.79 -0.80
N GLY A 189 18.38 -12.60 -1.38
CA GLY A 189 17.14 -11.82 -1.40
C GLY A 189 16.21 -12.19 -2.55
N ARG A 190 16.61 -13.09 -3.46
CA ARG A 190 15.79 -13.53 -4.61
C ARG A 190 14.41 -14.02 -4.17
N GLY A 191 13.36 -13.43 -4.77
CA GLY A 191 11.96 -13.77 -4.47
C GLY A 191 11.46 -13.24 -3.12
N ARG A 192 12.31 -12.54 -2.37
CA ARG A 192 11.96 -11.80 -1.14
C ARG A 192 11.95 -10.30 -1.42
N CYS A 193 13.04 -9.81 -2.02
CA CYS A 193 13.30 -8.41 -2.35
C CYS A 193 13.47 -8.25 -3.87
N PRO A 194 12.93 -7.18 -4.51
CA PRO A 194 13.09 -6.98 -5.94
C PRO A 194 14.54 -6.64 -6.34
N PHE A 195 14.86 -6.89 -7.61
CA PHE A 195 16.15 -6.52 -8.20
C PHE A 195 16.22 -5.01 -8.52
N ASN A 196 15.17 -4.47 -9.14
CA ASN A 196 15.07 -3.06 -9.52
C ASN A 196 14.40 -2.25 -8.38
N PRO A 197 14.94 -1.08 -7.96
CA PRO A 197 14.31 -0.23 -6.95
C PRO A 197 12.88 0.22 -7.31
N GLU A 198 12.57 0.40 -8.59
CA GLU A 198 11.24 0.82 -9.05
C GLU A 198 10.19 -0.28 -9.00
N TYR A 199 10.61 -1.55 -8.92
CA TYR A 199 9.65 -2.66 -8.78
C TYR A 199 8.95 -2.60 -7.42
N LYS A 200 7.63 -2.74 -7.49
CA LYS A 200 6.73 -2.73 -6.34
C LYS A 200 6.75 -4.10 -5.67
N SER A 201 6.83 -4.11 -4.35
CA SER A 201 7.00 -5.30 -3.54
C SER A 201 6.37 -5.09 -2.17
N THR A 202 5.84 -6.14 -1.58
CA THR A 202 5.30 -6.13 -0.22
C THR A 202 5.85 -7.31 0.58
N ALA A 203 5.96 -7.16 1.90
CA ALA A 203 6.42 -8.23 2.78
C ALA A 203 5.89 -8.06 4.21
N ILE A 204 5.58 -9.17 4.85
CA ILE A 204 5.17 -9.24 6.26
C ILE A 204 5.90 -10.41 6.95
N MET A 205 6.21 -10.24 8.23
CA MET A 205 6.80 -11.26 9.09
C MET A 205 5.71 -11.76 10.05
N VAL A 206 5.47 -13.07 10.10
CA VAL A 206 4.51 -13.70 11.01
C VAL A 206 5.17 -14.92 11.65
N ASP A 207 5.26 -14.94 12.98
CA ASP A 207 5.86 -16.01 13.78
C ASP A 207 7.28 -16.43 13.32
N GLY A 208 8.06 -15.48 12.80
CA GLY A 208 9.40 -15.69 12.26
C GLY A 208 9.46 -16.15 10.79
N GLU A 209 8.31 -16.38 10.16
CA GLU A 209 8.20 -16.70 8.74
C GLU A 209 7.98 -15.42 7.91
N LEU A 210 8.73 -15.28 6.81
CA LEU A 210 8.60 -14.17 5.87
C LEU A 210 7.65 -14.54 4.73
N TYR A 211 6.62 -13.72 4.54
CA TYR A 211 5.69 -13.76 3.42
C TYR A 211 5.92 -12.53 2.54
N ALA A 212 6.36 -12.72 1.29
CA ALA A 212 6.74 -11.65 0.38
C ALA A 212 6.06 -11.76 -1.00
N GLY A 213 5.58 -10.64 -1.54
CA GLY A 213 5.10 -10.50 -2.91
C GLY A 213 6.06 -9.60 -3.71
N THR A 214 6.70 -10.14 -4.74
CA THR A 214 7.72 -9.43 -5.54
C THR A 214 7.97 -10.14 -6.89
N VAL A 215 9.10 -9.87 -7.54
CA VAL A 215 9.61 -10.60 -8.72
C VAL A 215 10.91 -11.35 -8.39
N SER A 216 11.09 -12.57 -8.92
CA SER A 216 12.24 -13.45 -8.60
C SER A 216 13.45 -13.32 -9.53
N ASN A 217 13.39 -12.45 -10.55
CA ASN A 217 14.48 -12.27 -11.51
C ASN A 217 14.78 -10.79 -11.82
N PHE A 218 15.88 -10.57 -12.54
CA PHE A 218 16.35 -9.24 -12.93
C PHE A 218 15.40 -8.55 -13.91
N GLN A 219 14.83 -9.32 -14.85
CA GLN A 219 13.93 -8.84 -15.89
C GLN A 219 12.61 -8.32 -15.33
N GLY A 220 12.12 -8.84 -14.19
CA GLY A 220 10.85 -8.48 -13.59
C GLY A 220 9.63 -9.23 -14.16
N ASN A 221 9.84 -10.26 -14.97
CA ASN A 221 8.77 -11.06 -15.60
C ASN A 221 8.51 -12.42 -14.93
N GLU A 222 9.13 -12.68 -13.78
CA GLU A 222 8.80 -13.82 -12.91
C GLU A 222 8.17 -13.29 -11.60
N PRO A 223 6.86 -13.00 -11.55
CA PRO A 223 6.20 -12.63 -10.32
C PRO A 223 6.04 -13.81 -9.36
N ILE A 224 6.13 -13.53 -8.07
CA ILE A 224 6.10 -14.55 -7.02
C ILE A 224 5.43 -14.01 -5.75
N ILE A 225 4.59 -14.85 -5.13
CA ILE A 225 4.28 -14.76 -3.70
C ILE A 225 5.00 -15.92 -3.01
N TYR A 226 5.90 -15.60 -2.08
CA TYR A 226 6.91 -16.49 -1.52
C TYR A 226 6.84 -16.53 0.01
N LYS A 227 6.86 -17.73 0.60
CA LYS A 227 7.04 -18.00 2.04
C LYS A 227 8.41 -18.58 2.29
N SER A 228 9.16 -18.03 3.24
CA SER A 228 10.50 -18.49 3.63
C SER A 228 10.82 -18.17 5.10
N LEU A 229 12.04 -18.47 5.56
CA LEU A 229 12.53 -18.35 6.95
C LEU A 229 11.88 -19.30 7.98
N GLY A 230 10.68 -19.80 7.71
CA GLY A 230 10.04 -20.81 8.57
C GLY A 230 10.75 -22.17 8.60
N PRO A 231 10.43 -23.02 9.58
CA PRO A 231 10.96 -24.38 9.69
C PRO A 231 10.36 -25.34 8.66
N GLY A 232 9.22 -24.98 8.06
CA GLY A 232 8.57 -25.74 6.99
C GLY A 232 9.21 -25.54 5.61
N PRO A 233 8.70 -26.22 4.57
CA PRO A 233 9.15 -26.00 3.20
C PRO A 233 8.84 -24.57 2.74
N ALA A 234 9.79 -23.92 2.07
CA ALA A 234 9.54 -22.65 1.41
C ALA A 234 8.52 -22.83 0.27
N LEU A 235 7.44 -22.05 0.28
CA LEU A 235 6.33 -22.15 -0.69
C LEU A 235 6.33 -20.98 -1.66
N LYS A 236 5.96 -21.24 -2.92
CA LYS A 236 5.79 -20.22 -3.94
C LYS A 236 4.54 -20.42 -4.79
N THR A 237 4.13 -19.39 -5.51
CA THR A 237 3.06 -19.46 -6.52
C THR A 237 3.37 -20.46 -7.64
N GLU A 238 2.32 -20.99 -8.25
CA GLU A 238 2.41 -21.84 -9.45
C GLU A 238 2.41 -20.99 -10.72
N ASN A 239 3.25 -21.35 -11.70
CA ASN A 239 3.51 -20.54 -12.89
C ASN A 239 2.91 -21.16 -14.16
N SER A 240 2.49 -22.44 -14.12
CA SER A 240 1.98 -23.18 -15.29
C SER A 240 0.80 -22.50 -15.99
N LEU A 241 -0.04 -21.75 -15.26
CA LEU A 241 -1.15 -20.94 -15.80
C LEU A 241 -0.99 -19.45 -15.46
N ASN A 242 0.23 -19.00 -15.13
CA ASN A 242 0.53 -17.62 -14.74
C ASN A 242 -0.47 -17.10 -13.68
N TRP A 243 -0.41 -17.68 -12.48
CA TRP A 243 -1.28 -17.29 -11.34
C TRP A 243 -1.23 -15.80 -10.99
N LEU A 244 -0.19 -15.10 -11.43
CA LEU A 244 0.02 -13.66 -11.32
C LEU A 244 0.39 -13.12 -12.72
N GLN A 245 -0.19 -11.98 -13.13
CA GLN A 245 -0.07 -11.42 -14.48
C GLN A 245 0.58 -10.02 -14.45
N ASP A 246 1.90 -9.96 -14.37
CA ASP A 246 2.68 -8.72 -14.17
C ASP A 246 2.17 -7.84 -13.00
N PRO A 247 2.08 -8.39 -11.77
CA PRO A 247 1.54 -7.69 -10.61
C PRO A 247 2.43 -6.55 -10.09
N ALA A 248 1.80 -5.42 -9.77
CA ALA A 248 2.36 -4.38 -8.91
C ALA A 248 1.79 -4.52 -7.49
N PHE A 249 2.59 -5.07 -6.57
CA PHE A 249 2.23 -5.27 -5.17
C PHE A 249 2.18 -3.97 -4.36
N VAL A 250 1.09 -3.75 -3.63
CA VAL A 250 0.92 -2.54 -2.81
C VAL A 250 0.96 -2.83 -1.30
N GLY A 251 0.47 -4.00 -0.85
CA GLY A 251 0.43 -4.31 0.57
C GLY A 251 0.17 -5.78 0.87
N SER A 252 0.43 -6.19 2.11
CA SER A 252 0.07 -7.48 2.67
C SER A 252 -0.37 -7.33 4.13
N ALA A 253 -1.25 -8.21 4.57
CA ALA A 253 -1.81 -8.18 5.92
C ALA A 253 -2.00 -9.60 6.48
N TYR A 254 -1.84 -9.73 7.78
CA TYR A 254 -2.08 -10.95 8.54
C TYR A 254 -3.37 -10.79 9.34
N LEU A 255 -4.31 -11.71 9.17
CA LEU A 255 -5.55 -11.75 9.96
C LEU A 255 -5.62 -13.09 10.71
N GLN A 256 -5.82 -12.97 12.02
CA GLN A 256 -5.94 -14.09 12.95
C GLN A 256 -7.40 -14.56 13.01
N GLU A 257 -7.86 -15.18 11.92
CA GLU A 257 -9.25 -15.63 11.78
C GLU A 257 -9.60 -16.77 12.76
N SER A 258 -8.57 -17.39 13.38
CA SER A 258 -8.70 -18.38 14.45
C SER A 258 -9.29 -17.82 15.77
N LEU A 259 -9.22 -16.50 15.99
CA LEU A 259 -9.69 -15.85 17.22
C LEU A 259 -11.20 -15.56 17.22
N PRO A 260 -11.84 -15.49 18.42
CA PRO A 260 -11.28 -15.82 19.73
C PRO A 260 -11.13 -17.35 19.94
N SER A 261 -10.25 -17.74 20.87
CA SER A 261 -9.95 -19.14 21.19
C SER A 261 -11.21 -19.97 21.46
N GLY A 262 -11.35 -21.10 20.76
CA GLY A 262 -12.56 -21.91 20.79
C GLY A 262 -13.58 -21.57 19.69
N SER A 263 -13.18 -20.79 18.68
CA SER A 263 -13.97 -20.64 17.46
C SER A 263 -14.20 -22.01 16.79
N VAL A 264 -15.39 -22.23 16.24
CA VAL A 264 -15.83 -23.52 15.66
C VAL A 264 -15.07 -23.88 14.36
N ALA A 265 -14.26 -22.97 13.84
CA ALA A 265 -13.54 -23.15 12.58
C ALA A 265 -12.10 -23.69 12.76
N GLY A 266 -11.45 -23.39 13.89
CA GLY A 266 -10.09 -23.84 14.19
C GLY A 266 -8.99 -22.88 13.71
N ASP A 267 -7.89 -23.42 13.20
CA ASP A 267 -6.73 -22.63 12.75
C ASP A 267 -6.92 -22.14 11.31
N ASP A 268 -7.53 -20.96 11.21
CA ASP A 268 -7.91 -20.30 9.95
C ASP A 268 -7.03 -19.08 9.64
N ASP A 269 -5.89 -18.91 10.30
CA ASP A 269 -5.00 -17.75 10.12
C ASP A 269 -4.57 -17.56 8.65
N LYS A 270 -4.80 -16.36 8.10
CA LYS A 270 -4.58 -16.06 6.67
C LYS A 270 -3.69 -14.85 6.44
N ILE A 271 -2.89 -14.94 5.37
CA ILE A 271 -2.10 -13.83 4.84
C ILE A 271 -2.76 -13.34 3.55
N TYR A 272 -3.17 -12.07 3.57
CA TYR A 272 -3.77 -11.37 2.45
C TYR A 272 -2.73 -10.55 1.69
N PHE A 273 -2.83 -10.53 0.36
CA PHE A 273 -1.96 -9.75 -0.54
C PHE A 273 -2.81 -8.87 -1.45
N PHE A 274 -2.33 -7.64 -1.67
CA PHE A 274 -3.01 -6.62 -2.45
C PHE A 274 -2.09 -6.15 -3.57
N PHE A 275 -2.59 -6.17 -4.80
CA PHE A 275 -1.83 -5.82 -6.00
C PHE A 275 -2.75 -5.42 -7.15
N SER A 276 -2.22 -4.72 -8.16
CA SER A 276 -2.86 -4.62 -9.47
C SER A 276 -2.12 -5.50 -10.49
N GLU A 277 -2.83 -6.14 -11.41
CA GLU A 277 -2.26 -7.01 -12.46
C GLU A 277 -3.03 -6.85 -13.78
N VAL A 278 -2.57 -7.48 -14.86
CA VAL A 278 -3.32 -7.55 -16.13
C VAL A 278 -4.47 -8.56 -15.99
N GLY A 279 -5.71 -8.08 -16.11
CA GLY A 279 -6.93 -8.88 -16.03
C GLY A 279 -7.20 -9.66 -17.32
N LYS A 280 -6.55 -10.82 -17.48
CA LYS A 280 -6.72 -11.71 -18.64
C LYS A 280 -8.14 -12.28 -18.80
N GLU A 281 -9.00 -12.12 -17.80
CA GLU A 281 -10.41 -12.47 -17.89
C GLU A 281 -11.30 -11.41 -18.58
N PHE A 282 -10.70 -10.30 -19.03
CA PHE A 282 -11.33 -9.26 -19.83
C PHE A 282 -10.73 -9.24 -21.25
N ASP A 283 -11.59 -9.40 -22.26
CA ASP A 283 -11.24 -9.25 -23.66
C ASP A 283 -11.53 -7.80 -24.09
N PHE A 284 -10.48 -6.99 -24.25
CA PHE A 284 -10.55 -5.58 -24.58
C PHE A 284 -9.34 -5.17 -25.43
N PHE A 285 -9.48 -4.13 -26.25
CA PHE A 285 -8.43 -3.70 -27.20
C PHE A 285 -7.09 -3.32 -26.51
N ASP A 286 -7.17 -2.82 -25.27
CA ASP A 286 -6.03 -2.55 -24.40
C ASP A 286 -6.01 -3.54 -23.22
N ASN A 287 -4.79 -3.90 -22.76
CA ASN A 287 -4.60 -4.67 -21.53
C ASN A 287 -5.30 -3.96 -20.34
N THR A 288 -6.41 -4.54 -19.89
CA THR A 288 -7.19 -3.99 -18.77
C THR A 288 -6.51 -4.36 -17.46
N MET A 289 -6.06 -3.36 -16.70
CA MET A 289 -5.55 -3.55 -15.35
C MET A 289 -6.70 -3.83 -14.38
N VAL A 290 -6.45 -4.67 -13.39
CA VAL A 290 -7.42 -4.98 -12.33
C VAL A 290 -6.72 -5.05 -10.97
N SER A 291 -7.38 -4.50 -9.96
CA SER A 291 -6.96 -4.66 -8.56
C SER A 291 -7.42 -6.01 -8.02
N ARG A 292 -6.57 -6.63 -7.20
CA ARG A 292 -6.79 -7.94 -6.59
C ARG A 292 -6.62 -7.89 -5.09
N ILE A 293 -7.45 -8.70 -4.43
CA ILE A 293 -7.15 -9.26 -3.12
C ILE A 293 -6.87 -10.75 -3.33
N ALA A 294 -5.74 -11.23 -2.83
CA ALA A 294 -5.41 -12.66 -2.78
C ALA A 294 -5.21 -13.10 -1.33
N ARG A 295 -5.35 -14.39 -1.06
CA ARG A 295 -5.11 -14.97 0.26
C ARG A 295 -4.39 -16.30 0.17
N VAL A 296 -3.64 -16.63 1.22
CA VAL A 296 -3.08 -17.97 1.52
C VAL A 296 -3.26 -18.26 3.01
N CYS A 297 -3.33 -19.52 3.38
CA CYS A 297 -3.36 -19.94 4.78
C CYS A 297 -1.94 -20.00 5.35
N LYS A 298 -1.76 -19.50 6.57
CA LYS A 298 -0.49 -19.51 7.32
C LYS A 298 0.08 -20.92 7.47
N GLY A 299 -0.79 -21.88 7.81
CA GLY A 299 -0.45 -23.30 7.98
C GLY A 299 -0.28 -24.12 6.70
N ASP A 300 -0.28 -23.52 5.51
CA ASP A 300 -0.01 -24.24 4.25
C ASP A 300 1.46 -24.73 4.22
N LEU A 301 1.65 -26.00 3.88
CA LEU A 301 2.94 -26.68 3.71
C LEU A 301 3.17 -27.18 2.28
N GLY A 302 2.28 -26.85 1.34
CA GLY A 302 2.21 -27.46 0.02
C GLY A 302 1.51 -28.81 0.03
N GLY A 303 1.44 -29.45 -1.15
CA GLY A 303 0.89 -30.80 -1.30
C GLY A 303 1.98 -31.88 -1.42
N GLU A 304 1.64 -33.13 -1.10
CA GLU A 304 2.58 -34.27 -1.15
C GLU A 304 3.04 -34.60 -2.58
N ARG A 305 2.13 -34.56 -3.56
CA ARG A 305 2.39 -35.00 -4.95
C ARG A 305 2.09 -33.91 -5.96
N VAL A 306 0.88 -33.36 -5.90
CA VAL A 306 0.47 -32.16 -6.64
C VAL A 306 0.85 -30.93 -5.81
N LEU A 307 1.26 -29.84 -6.45
CA LEU A 307 1.65 -28.58 -5.78
C LEU A 307 2.76 -28.75 -4.70
N GLN A 308 3.74 -29.63 -4.95
CA GLN A 308 4.93 -29.78 -4.11
C GLN A 308 5.69 -28.45 -3.99
N LYS A 309 5.88 -27.96 -2.75
CA LYS A 309 6.51 -26.66 -2.44
C LYS A 309 5.81 -25.47 -3.13
N LYS A 310 4.52 -25.62 -3.44
CA LYS A 310 3.63 -24.59 -3.98
C LYS A 310 2.46 -24.36 -3.02
N TRP A 311 1.86 -23.19 -3.07
CA TRP A 311 0.63 -22.94 -2.30
C TRP A 311 -0.50 -23.87 -2.74
N THR A 312 -1.17 -24.49 -1.78
CA THR A 312 -2.44 -25.23 -1.96
C THR A 312 -3.66 -24.35 -1.65
N THR A 313 -3.43 -23.25 -0.93
CA THR A 313 -4.46 -22.36 -0.39
C THR A 313 -4.57 -21.00 -1.09
N PHE A 314 -3.80 -20.79 -2.17
CA PHE A 314 -3.82 -19.53 -2.93
C PHE A 314 -5.11 -19.36 -3.73
N LEU A 315 -5.84 -18.29 -3.46
CA LEU A 315 -6.96 -17.80 -4.25
C LEU A 315 -6.85 -16.28 -4.42
N LYS A 316 -7.32 -15.74 -5.56
CA LYS A 316 -7.47 -14.29 -5.78
C LYS A 316 -8.85 -13.89 -6.28
N ALA A 317 -9.33 -12.72 -5.86
CA ALA A 317 -10.59 -12.12 -6.29
C ALA A 317 -10.36 -10.67 -6.76
N GLN A 318 -11.24 -10.14 -7.61
CA GLN A 318 -11.17 -8.75 -8.06
C GLN A 318 -11.67 -7.79 -6.97
N LEU A 319 -10.89 -6.74 -6.67
CA LEU A 319 -11.35 -5.54 -5.99
C LEU A 319 -11.82 -4.53 -7.04
N LEU A 320 -13.03 -4.00 -6.91
CA LEU A 320 -13.58 -3.00 -7.82
C LEU A 320 -14.04 -1.76 -7.04
N CYS A 321 -13.38 -0.63 -7.29
CA CYS A 321 -13.76 0.69 -6.81
C CYS A 321 -14.42 1.45 -7.97
N SER A 322 -15.74 1.61 -7.96
CA SER A 322 -16.47 2.28 -9.06
C SER A 322 -17.77 2.92 -8.58
N LEU A 323 -18.20 3.97 -9.27
CA LEU A 323 -19.60 4.41 -9.20
C LEU A 323 -20.48 3.43 -10.01
N PRO A 324 -21.81 3.39 -9.78
CA PRO A 324 -22.71 2.52 -10.55
C PRO A 324 -22.96 3.03 -11.97
N ASP A 325 -22.94 4.35 -12.13
CA ASP A 325 -23.42 5.06 -13.32
C ASP A 325 -22.28 5.71 -14.14
N ASP A 326 -21.06 5.72 -13.59
CA ASP A 326 -19.83 6.13 -14.31
C ASP A 326 -19.20 4.90 -15.00
N GLY A 327 -18.95 5.00 -16.31
CA GLY A 327 -18.47 3.90 -17.14
C GLY A 327 -17.03 3.46 -16.86
N PHE A 328 -16.22 4.28 -16.19
CA PHE A 328 -14.79 4.00 -16.00
C PHE A 328 -14.39 3.80 -14.52
N PRO A 329 -14.06 2.56 -14.09
CA PRO A 329 -13.71 2.29 -12.70
C PRO A 329 -12.32 2.81 -12.31
N PHE A 330 -12.11 3.03 -11.00
CA PHE A 330 -10.79 3.23 -10.42
C PHE A 330 -10.13 1.86 -10.21
N ASN A 331 -9.52 1.36 -11.28
CA ASN A 331 -9.11 -0.04 -11.41
C ASN A 331 -7.67 -0.36 -10.98
N ILE A 332 -6.84 0.64 -10.61
CA ILE A 332 -5.45 0.44 -10.19
C ILE A 332 -5.27 0.87 -8.72
N ILE A 333 -5.20 -0.11 -7.82
CA ILE A 333 -4.86 0.13 -6.41
C ILE A 333 -3.44 0.71 -6.30
N GLN A 334 -3.27 1.75 -5.48
CA GLN A 334 -1.98 2.39 -5.17
C GLN A 334 -1.47 1.98 -3.78
N ASP A 335 -2.38 1.83 -2.82
CA ASP A 335 -2.09 1.50 -1.42
C ASP A 335 -3.32 0.90 -0.70
N VAL A 336 -3.09 0.24 0.44
CA VAL A 336 -4.14 -0.35 1.29
C VAL A 336 -3.82 -0.23 2.78
N PHE A 337 -4.82 0.18 3.56
CA PHE A 337 -4.79 0.14 5.02
C PHE A 337 -5.83 -0.86 5.54
N VAL A 338 -5.41 -1.73 6.46
CA VAL A 338 -6.27 -2.76 7.05
C VAL A 338 -6.68 -2.36 8.46
N LEU A 339 -7.94 -1.93 8.62
CA LEU A 339 -8.48 -1.52 9.90
C LEU A 339 -9.22 -2.69 10.55
N THR A 340 -8.56 -3.34 11.51
CA THR A 340 -9.13 -4.39 12.35
C THR A 340 -9.50 -3.78 13.73
N PRO A 341 -10.79 -3.71 14.12
CA PRO A 341 -11.20 -2.93 15.31
C PRO A 341 -10.68 -3.47 16.64
N SER A 342 -10.63 -4.79 16.77
CA SER A 342 -9.94 -5.55 17.82
C SER A 342 -9.44 -6.86 17.18
N GLN A 343 -8.44 -7.52 17.77
CA GLN A 343 -7.91 -8.78 17.21
C GLN A 343 -8.95 -9.91 17.21
N GLU A 344 -9.91 -9.88 18.14
CA GLU A 344 -11.02 -10.86 18.20
C GLU A 344 -12.15 -10.50 17.22
N ASP A 345 -12.30 -9.22 16.87
CA ASP A 345 -13.31 -8.71 15.92
C ASP A 345 -12.82 -8.71 14.46
N TRP A 346 -12.04 -9.69 14.03
CA TRP A 346 -11.51 -9.77 12.65
C TRP A 346 -12.61 -9.77 11.57
N LYS A 347 -13.82 -10.26 11.89
CA LYS A 347 -15.00 -10.20 11.00
C LYS A 347 -15.48 -8.77 10.73
N SER A 348 -15.12 -7.83 11.61
CA SER A 348 -15.37 -6.40 11.48
C SER A 348 -14.22 -5.65 10.78
N THR A 349 -13.21 -6.35 10.25
CA THR A 349 -12.11 -5.75 9.51
C THR A 349 -12.61 -5.06 8.24
N VAL A 350 -12.07 -3.87 7.99
CA VAL A 350 -12.33 -3.06 6.79
C VAL A 350 -11.01 -2.77 6.08
N PHE A 351 -10.98 -3.09 4.79
CA PHE A 351 -9.85 -2.80 3.90
C PHE A 351 -10.11 -1.46 3.20
N TYR A 352 -9.36 -0.42 3.58
CA TYR A 352 -9.39 0.88 2.93
C TYR A 352 -8.34 0.91 1.83
N GLY A 353 -8.75 1.00 0.56
CA GLY A 353 -7.83 1.06 -0.58
C GLY A 353 -7.86 2.41 -1.28
N VAL A 354 -6.68 2.90 -1.67
CA VAL A 354 -6.51 4.05 -2.58
C VAL A 354 -6.42 3.53 -4.01
N PHE A 355 -7.19 4.10 -4.93
CA PHE A 355 -7.24 3.70 -6.33
C PHE A 355 -7.03 4.89 -7.28
N THR A 356 -6.45 4.61 -8.43
CA THR A 356 -6.44 5.47 -9.63
C THR A 356 -7.12 4.75 -10.78
N SER A 357 -7.48 5.49 -11.83
CA SER A 357 -8.04 4.96 -13.08
C SER A 357 -6.95 4.84 -14.14
N GLN A 358 -6.93 3.74 -14.88
CA GLN A 358 -6.00 3.54 -16.01
C GLN A 358 -6.27 4.48 -17.19
N TRP A 359 -7.47 5.06 -17.27
CA TRP A 359 -7.93 5.90 -18.38
C TRP A 359 -7.60 7.38 -18.17
N TYR A 360 -7.54 7.86 -16.91
CA TYR A 360 -7.18 9.24 -16.58
C TYR A 360 -5.66 9.43 -16.43
N ARG A 361 -4.90 9.22 -17.52
CA ARG A 361 -3.44 9.40 -17.56
C ARG A 361 -3.05 10.84 -17.93
N GLY A 362 -2.46 11.59 -16.99
CA GLY A 362 -1.88 12.91 -17.27
C GLY A 362 -1.85 13.82 -16.04
N ALA A 363 -1.68 15.13 -16.25
CA ALA A 363 -1.70 16.16 -15.21
C ALA A 363 -3.08 16.36 -14.52
N HIS A 364 -4.11 15.62 -14.97
CA HIS A 364 -5.47 15.61 -14.44
C HIS A 364 -5.85 14.21 -13.93
N GLY A 365 -4.89 13.49 -13.32
CA GLY A 365 -5.15 12.21 -12.67
C GLY A 365 -6.24 12.35 -11.60
N SER A 366 -7.11 11.35 -11.51
CA SER A 366 -8.16 11.29 -10.48
C SER A 366 -7.97 10.08 -9.59
N SER A 367 -8.28 10.23 -8.31
CA SER A 367 -8.18 9.18 -7.31
C SER A 367 -9.47 8.96 -6.54
N ALA A 368 -9.65 7.74 -6.07
CA ALA A 368 -10.74 7.35 -5.19
C ALA A 368 -10.20 6.60 -3.96
N VAL A 369 -10.89 6.72 -2.83
CA VAL A 369 -10.72 5.83 -1.68
C VAL A 369 -11.97 5.00 -1.52
N CYS A 370 -11.82 3.67 -1.57
CA CYS A 370 -12.90 2.71 -1.36
C CYS A 370 -12.66 1.91 -0.06
N ALA A 371 -13.74 1.46 0.57
CA ALA A 371 -13.70 0.57 1.73
C ALA A 371 -14.41 -0.76 1.41
N PHE A 372 -13.77 -1.88 1.70
CA PHE A 372 -14.31 -3.22 1.50
C PHE A 372 -14.41 -3.94 2.85
N THR A 373 -15.54 -4.59 3.14
CA THR A 373 -15.72 -5.32 4.41
C THR A 373 -15.24 -6.76 4.30
N MET A 374 -14.81 -7.35 5.42
CA MET A 374 -14.43 -8.76 5.46
C MET A 374 -15.55 -9.68 4.95
N GLU A 375 -16.82 -9.39 5.27
CA GLU A 375 -17.99 -10.11 4.77
C GLU A 375 -18.08 -10.15 3.22
N GLN A 376 -17.74 -9.04 2.54
CA GLN A 376 -17.69 -9.02 1.07
C GLN A 376 -16.55 -9.90 0.52
N VAL A 377 -15.43 -9.93 1.22
CA VAL A 377 -14.25 -10.73 0.87
C VAL A 377 -14.51 -12.23 1.09
N GLU A 378 -15.10 -12.60 2.23
CA GLU A 378 -15.54 -13.98 2.51
C GLU A 378 -16.55 -14.45 1.46
N ARG A 379 -17.55 -13.62 1.11
CA ARG A 379 -18.53 -13.90 0.06
C ARG A 379 -17.88 -14.14 -1.31
N ALA A 380 -16.79 -13.44 -1.64
CA ALA A 380 -16.08 -13.65 -2.89
C ALA A 380 -15.31 -14.99 -2.91
N PHE A 381 -14.56 -15.29 -1.83
CA PHE A 381 -13.80 -16.54 -1.73
C PHE A 381 -14.66 -17.79 -1.45
N SER A 382 -15.88 -17.63 -0.94
CA SER A 382 -16.91 -18.69 -0.86
C SER A 382 -17.79 -18.78 -2.13
N GLY A 383 -17.63 -17.87 -3.08
CA GLY A 383 -18.36 -17.86 -4.36
C GLY A 383 -17.88 -18.90 -5.38
N ARG A 384 -18.31 -18.77 -6.64
CA ARG A 384 -17.86 -19.62 -7.75
C ARG A 384 -16.41 -19.28 -8.17
N TYR A 385 -15.74 -20.25 -8.77
CA TYR A 385 -14.41 -20.09 -9.37
C TYR A 385 -14.54 -19.68 -10.85
N ARG A 386 -13.47 -19.16 -11.43
CA ARG A 386 -13.28 -19.07 -12.88
C ARG A 386 -12.33 -20.14 -13.37
N GLU A 387 -12.59 -20.62 -14.58
CA GLU A 387 -11.78 -21.57 -15.32
C GLU A 387 -11.30 -20.90 -16.62
N VAL A 388 -10.10 -21.28 -17.08
CA VAL A 388 -9.55 -20.84 -18.37
C VAL A 388 -9.63 -21.96 -19.38
N ASN A 389 -10.23 -21.71 -20.54
CA ASN A 389 -10.15 -22.64 -21.66
C ASN A 389 -8.71 -22.60 -22.19
N ARG A 390 -7.98 -23.72 -22.10
CA ARG A 390 -6.56 -23.76 -22.48
C ARG A 390 -6.32 -23.58 -24.00
N GLU A 391 -7.32 -23.87 -24.84
CA GLU A 391 -7.24 -23.72 -26.29
C GLU A 391 -7.54 -22.28 -26.73
N THR A 392 -8.62 -21.68 -26.23
CA THR A 392 -9.05 -20.32 -26.62
C THR A 392 -8.48 -19.21 -25.73
N GLN A 393 -7.86 -19.56 -24.60
CA GLN A 393 -7.41 -18.66 -23.53
C GLN A 393 -8.53 -17.79 -22.91
N GLN A 394 -9.79 -18.10 -23.20
CA GLN A 394 -10.94 -17.37 -22.65
C GLN A 394 -11.31 -17.87 -21.24
N TRP A 395 -11.69 -16.94 -20.37
CA TRP A 395 -12.11 -17.22 -19.00
C TRP A 395 -13.62 -17.27 -18.87
N TYR A 396 -14.12 -18.27 -18.16
CA TYR A 396 -15.55 -18.47 -17.90
C TYR A 396 -15.80 -18.85 -16.45
N THR A 397 -17.04 -18.72 -16.01
CA THR A 397 -17.44 -19.12 -14.67
C THR A 397 -17.59 -20.64 -14.58
N TYR A 398 -16.95 -21.25 -13.58
CA TYR A 398 -17.11 -22.67 -13.29
C TYR A 398 -18.48 -22.93 -12.65
N ASN A 399 -19.29 -23.79 -13.27
CA ASN A 399 -20.64 -24.14 -12.81
C ASN A 399 -20.83 -25.65 -12.55
N HIS A 400 -19.76 -26.44 -12.59
CA HIS A 400 -19.80 -27.87 -12.28
C HIS A 400 -19.55 -28.15 -10.78
N PRO A 401 -19.73 -29.39 -10.30
CA PRO A 401 -19.50 -29.72 -8.88
C PRO A 401 -18.04 -29.53 -8.46
N VAL A 402 -17.83 -28.68 -7.46
CA VAL A 402 -16.54 -28.46 -6.79
C VAL A 402 -16.21 -29.69 -5.91
N PRO A 403 -14.95 -30.18 -5.88
CA PRO A 403 -14.58 -31.30 -5.00
C PRO A 403 -14.51 -30.88 -3.53
N GLU A 404 -14.64 -31.85 -2.61
CA GLU A 404 -14.48 -31.62 -1.17
C GLU A 404 -13.22 -32.32 -0.62
N PRO A 405 -12.53 -31.76 0.40
CA PRO A 405 -12.79 -30.44 1.00
C PRO A 405 -12.56 -29.30 0.01
N ARG A 406 -13.30 -28.21 0.19
CA ARG A 406 -13.30 -27.06 -0.72
C ARG A 406 -11.88 -26.58 -1.12
N PRO A 407 -11.58 -26.48 -2.42
CA PRO A 407 -10.27 -26.02 -2.92
C PRO A 407 -9.92 -24.60 -2.46
N GLY A 408 -8.71 -24.43 -1.93
CA GLY A 408 -8.21 -23.15 -1.43
C GLY A 408 -8.69 -22.78 -0.01
N ALA A 409 -9.32 -23.71 0.72
CA ALA A 409 -9.63 -23.54 2.15
C ALA A 409 -8.43 -23.88 3.06
N CYS A 410 -8.43 -23.37 4.29
CA CYS A 410 -7.46 -23.76 5.31
C CYS A 410 -7.82 -25.13 5.93
N ILE A 411 -6.91 -25.68 6.72
CA ILE A 411 -7.11 -26.94 7.43
C ILE A 411 -7.86 -26.68 8.75
N THR A 412 -9.17 -26.53 8.64
CA THR A 412 -10.12 -26.35 9.74
C THR A 412 -10.27 -27.62 10.59
N ASP A 413 -10.92 -27.52 11.75
CA ASP A 413 -11.19 -28.71 12.60
C ASP A 413 -12.07 -29.75 11.87
N ALA A 414 -13.05 -29.30 11.09
CA ALA A 414 -13.84 -30.20 10.22
C ALA A 414 -12.98 -30.97 9.18
N ALA A 415 -11.86 -30.40 8.71
CA ALA A 415 -10.93 -31.12 7.83
C ALA A 415 -10.12 -32.17 8.61
N ARG A 416 -9.75 -31.87 9.86
CA ARG A 416 -9.04 -32.78 10.77
C ARG A 416 -9.92 -33.98 11.16
N ASP A 417 -11.21 -33.77 11.39
CA ASP A 417 -12.19 -34.84 11.62
C ASP A 417 -12.34 -35.78 10.41
N MET A 418 -12.10 -35.29 9.19
CA MET A 418 -12.00 -36.10 7.96
C MET A 418 -10.63 -36.76 7.76
N GLY A 419 -9.72 -36.68 8.75
CA GLY A 419 -8.36 -37.23 8.69
C GLY A 419 -7.34 -36.34 7.98
N ILE A 420 -7.73 -35.15 7.51
CA ILE A 420 -6.85 -34.22 6.77
C ILE A 420 -6.23 -33.24 7.78
N SER A 421 -5.14 -33.67 8.40
CA SER A 421 -4.41 -32.88 9.42
C SER A 421 -3.46 -31.80 8.87
N SER A 422 -3.21 -31.79 7.55
CA SER A 422 -2.29 -30.86 6.89
C SER A 422 -2.62 -30.74 5.39
N SER A 423 -2.16 -29.66 4.73
CA SER A 423 -2.22 -29.51 3.27
C SER A 423 -1.52 -30.65 2.51
N LEU A 424 -0.52 -31.28 3.14
CA LEU A 424 0.16 -32.46 2.59
C LEU A 424 -0.79 -33.65 2.42
N HIS A 425 -1.82 -33.77 3.27
CA HIS A 425 -2.85 -34.82 3.21
C HIS A 425 -4.06 -34.42 2.35
N MET A 426 -4.03 -33.27 1.68
CA MET A 426 -5.13 -32.81 0.84
C MET A 426 -5.27 -33.71 -0.41
N PRO A 427 -6.47 -34.17 -0.78
CA PRO A 427 -6.64 -35.08 -1.91
C PRO A 427 -6.14 -34.51 -3.25
N ASP A 428 -5.45 -35.32 -4.05
CA ASP A 428 -4.92 -34.92 -5.36
C ASP A 428 -6.00 -34.31 -6.30
N LYS A 429 -7.27 -34.70 -6.16
CA LYS A 429 -8.40 -34.10 -6.91
C LYS A 429 -8.62 -32.62 -6.54
N VAL A 430 -8.53 -32.28 -5.24
CA VAL A 430 -8.67 -30.91 -4.73
C VAL A 430 -7.47 -30.06 -5.15
N LEU A 431 -6.27 -30.64 -5.06
CA LEU A 431 -5.03 -29.96 -5.44
C LEU A 431 -4.91 -29.68 -6.94
N ASN A 432 -5.33 -30.61 -7.80
CA ASN A 432 -5.42 -30.34 -9.25
C ASN A 432 -6.52 -29.32 -9.56
N PHE A 433 -7.62 -29.30 -8.80
CA PHE A 433 -8.65 -28.28 -8.99
C PHE A 433 -8.10 -26.87 -8.72
N VAL A 434 -7.54 -26.60 -7.53
CA VAL A 434 -7.02 -25.26 -7.18
C VAL A 434 -5.85 -24.82 -8.07
N LYS A 435 -5.05 -25.77 -8.57
CA LYS A 435 -4.01 -25.51 -9.57
C LYS A 435 -4.55 -24.77 -10.80
N ASP A 436 -5.72 -25.20 -11.28
CA ASP A 436 -6.38 -24.69 -12.48
C ASP A 436 -7.45 -23.62 -12.18
N HIS A 437 -7.94 -23.51 -10.93
CA HIS A 437 -9.04 -22.65 -10.49
C HIS A 437 -8.64 -21.71 -9.33
N PHE A 438 -7.67 -20.83 -9.57
CA PHE A 438 -7.12 -19.89 -8.58
C PHE A 438 -7.80 -18.51 -8.56
N LEU A 439 -8.67 -18.22 -9.53
CA LEU A 439 -9.40 -16.95 -9.68
C LEU A 439 -10.87 -17.12 -9.29
N MET A 440 -11.40 -16.23 -8.44
CA MET A 440 -12.82 -16.19 -8.08
C MET A 440 -13.66 -15.42 -9.12
N ASP A 441 -14.90 -15.85 -9.34
CA ASP A 441 -15.87 -15.19 -10.23
C ASP A 441 -16.55 -13.98 -9.58
N HIS A 442 -16.70 -13.99 -8.24
CA HIS A 442 -17.32 -12.91 -7.50
C HIS A 442 -16.35 -11.72 -7.31
N VAL A 443 -16.83 -10.54 -7.67
CA VAL A 443 -16.11 -9.26 -7.51
C VAL A 443 -16.45 -8.64 -6.17
N VAL A 444 -15.43 -8.25 -5.41
CA VAL A 444 -15.57 -7.46 -4.18
C VAL A 444 -15.74 -5.98 -4.58
N ARG A 445 -16.99 -5.51 -4.60
CA ARG A 445 -17.34 -4.16 -5.09
C ARG A 445 -17.51 -3.15 -3.94
N SER A 446 -17.02 -1.94 -4.14
CA SER A 446 -17.29 -0.79 -3.28
C SER A 446 -17.45 0.49 -4.10
N ARG A 447 -18.27 1.42 -3.60
CA ARG A 447 -18.37 2.78 -4.15
C ARG A 447 -17.27 3.64 -3.52
N PRO A 448 -16.68 4.61 -4.25
CA PRO A 448 -15.81 5.61 -3.65
C PRO A 448 -16.45 6.25 -2.42
N LEU A 449 -15.76 6.23 -1.29
CA LEU A 449 -16.08 7.05 -0.13
C LEU A 449 -15.66 8.49 -0.39
N LEU A 450 -14.41 8.66 -0.83
CA LEU A 450 -13.80 9.92 -1.23
C LEU A 450 -13.43 9.81 -2.70
N LEU A 451 -13.87 10.76 -3.52
CA LEU A 451 -13.40 10.98 -4.88
C LEU A 451 -12.64 12.32 -4.90
N LYS A 452 -11.52 12.37 -5.62
CA LYS A 452 -10.79 13.61 -5.86
C LYS A 452 -10.32 13.70 -7.31
N ARG A 453 -10.82 14.72 -8.02
CA ARG A 453 -10.38 15.08 -9.38
C ARG A 453 -9.07 15.90 -9.32
N SER A 454 -8.23 15.75 -10.34
CA SER A 454 -6.91 16.42 -10.50
C SER A 454 -5.94 16.26 -9.31
N VAL A 455 -6.05 15.16 -8.56
CA VAL A 455 -5.14 14.78 -7.47
C VAL A 455 -4.92 13.29 -7.54
N ARG A 456 -3.66 12.86 -7.46
CA ARG A 456 -3.29 11.45 -7.38
C ARG A 456 -2.87 11.11 -5.95
N TYR A 457 -3.68 10.30 -5.29
CA TYR A 457 -3.34 9.73 -3.99
C TYR A 457 -2.37 8.55 -4.14
N THR A 458 -1.42 8.43 -3.21
CA THR A 458 -0.34 7.43 -3.22
C THR A 458 -0.32 6.52 -2.01
N GLN A 459 -0.82 6.97 -0.86
CA GLN A 459 -0.71 6.30 0.43
C GLN A 459 -1.92 6.61 1.32
N ILE A 460 -2.27 5.72 2.25
CA ILE A 460 -3.34 5.89 3.23
C ILE A 460 -3.01 5.29 4.60
N ALA A 461 -3.31 6.03 5.66
CA ALA A 461 -3.45 5.50 7.01
C ALA A 461 -4.84 5.82 7.57
N VAL A 462 -5.42 4.94 8.38
CA VAL A 462 -6.75 5.15 8.98
C VAL A 462 -6.70 4.98 10.50
N HIS A 463 -7.23 5.95 11.23
CA HIS A 463 -7.35 5.90 12.69
C HIS A 463 -8.83 5.90 13.09
N ARG A 464 -9.28 4.84 13.76
CA ARG A 464 -10.59 4.81 14.43
C ARG A 464 -10.54 5.58 15.76
N VAL A 465 -11.24 6.70 15.83
CA VAL A 465 -11.26 7.62 16.99
C VAL A 465 -12.64 7.59 17.65
N GLN A 466 -12.68 7.38 18.97
CA GLN A 466 -13.91 7.50 19.75
C GLN A 466 -14.12 8.96 20.17
N ALA A 467 -15.17 9.61 19.67
CA ALA A 467 -15.49 11.01 19.96
C ALA A 467 -17.00 11.20 20.21
N LEU A 468 -17.36 11.90 21.30
CA LEU A 468 -18.75 12.24 21.66
C LEU A 468 -19.72 11.04 21.62
N GLY A 469 -19.25 9.86 22.04
CA GLY A 469 -20.06 8.63 22.08
C GLY A 469 -20.20 7.88 20.75
N ARG A 470 -19.42 8.24 19.70
CA ARG A 470 -19.39 7.54 18.41
C ARG A 470 -17.95 7.27 17.96
N ALA A 471 -17.75 6.20 17.21
CA ALA A 471 -16.50 5.94 16.50
C ALA A 471 -16.49 6.67 15.14
N TYR A 472 -15.35 7.24 14.77
CA TYR A 472 -15.10 7.86 13.47
C TYR A 472 -13.81 7.29 12.89
N ASP A 473 -13.86 6.82 11.66
CA ASP A 473 -12.66 6.45 10.91
C ASP A 473 -12.11 7.72 10.23
N VAL A 474 -10.93 8.16 10.68
CA VAL A 474 -10.21 9.32 10.13
C VAL A 474 -9.15 8.84 9.16
N LEU A 475 -9.27 9.27 7.91
CA LEU A 475 -8.40 8.92 6.80
C LEU A 475 -7.30 9.98 6.67
N PHE A 476 -6.05 9.53 6.59
CA PHE A 476 -4.88 10.35 6.29
C PHE A 476 -4.32 9.89 4.95
N VAL A 477 -4.49 10.70 3.91
CA VAL A 477 -4.22 10.30 2.51
C VAL A 477 -3.09 11.14 1.93
N GLY A 478 -2.01 10.49 1.50
CA GLY A 478 -0.85 11.10 0.87
C GLY A 478 -1.03 11.27 -0.64
N THR A 479 -0.35 12.26 -1.21
CA THR A 479 -0.42 12.64 -2.64
C THR A 479 0.94 12.49 -3.33
N ASP A 480 0.92 12.49 -4.67
CA ASP A 480 2.14 12.46 -5.49
C ASP A 480 2.90 13.80 -5.56
N ASP A 481 2.28 14.92 -5.15
CA ASP A 481 2.91 16.24 -5.03
C ASP A 481 3.39 16.57 -3.61
N GLY A 482 3.18 15.69 -2.62
CA GLY A 482 3.79 15.82 -1.29
C GLY A 482 2.92 16.53 -0.26
N LYS A 483 1.60 16.47 -0.44
CA LYS A 483 0.57 16.90 0.52
C LYS A 483 -0.02 15.72 1.30
N LEU A 484 -0.63 16.02 2.44
CA LEU A 484 -1.44 15.13 3.26
C LEU A 484 -2.85 15.69 3.40
N HIS A 485 -3.86 14.89 3.07
CA HIS A 485 -5.28 15.21 3.29
C HIS A 485 -5.77 14.45 4.51
N LYS A 486 -6.42 15.15 5.44
CA LYS A 486 -7.16 14.56 6.57
C LYS A 486 -8.65 14.57 6.24
N ALA A 487 -9.26 13.40 6.09
CA ALA A 487 -10.65 13.26 5.70
C ALA A 487 -11.46 12.37 6.66
N ILE A 488 -12.76 12.67 6.80
CA ILE A 488 -13.69 11.95 7.68
C ILE A 488 -15.03 11.73 6.98
N ASN A 489 -15.73 10.66 7.31
CA ASN A 489 -17.13 10.50 6.90
C ASN A 489 -18.05 11.19 7.92
N THR A 490 -18.88 12.13 7.46
CA THR A 490 -19.91 12.77 8.28
C THR A 490 -21.28 12.61 7.63
N LYS A 491 -22.13 11.79 8.27
CA LYS A 491 -23.51 11.49 7.81
C LYS A 491 -23.58 10.95 6.37
N GLY A 492 -22.61 10.14 5.95
CA GLY A 492 -22.57 9.52 4.63
C GLY A 492 -21.80 10.32 3.57
N LYS A 493 -21.50 11.61 3.79
CA LYS A 493 -20.64 12.41 2.91
C LYS A 493 -19.23 12.57 3.51
N MET A 494 -18.20 12.39 2.69
CA MET A 494 -16.81 12.67 3.11
C MET A 494 -16.55 14.17 3.22
N HIS A 495 -15.70 14.54 4.17
CA HIS A 495 -15.27 15.91 4.42
C HIS A 495 -13.76 15.94 4.64
N ILE A 496 -13.03 16.75 3.87
CA ILE A 496 -11.60 16.99 4.08
C ILE A 496 -11.45 18.15 5.08
N VAL A 497 -10.98 17.82 6.28
CA VAL A 497 -10.81 18.74 7.42
C VAL A 497 -9.62 19.67 7.18
N GLU A 498 -8.49 19.13 6.73
CA GLU A 498 -7.28 19.91 6.43
C GLU A 498 -6.43 19.24 5.32
N GLU A 499 -5.77 20.07 4.53
CA GLU A 499 -4.68 19.73 3.61
C GLU A 499 -3.37 20.34 4.16
N ILE A 500 -2.29 19.57 4.18
CA ILE A 500 -0.98 20.01 4.69
C ILE A 500 0.09 19.77 3.62
N THR A 501 0.77 20.82 3.16
CA THR A 501 1.94 20.68 2.28
C THR A 501 3.15 20.21 3.10
N LEU A 502 3.51 18.93 2.98
CA LEU A 502 4.54 18.32 3.82
C LEU A 502 5.94 18.75 3.41
N PHE A 503 6.23 18.89 2.11
CA PHE A 503 7.59 19.08 1.60
C PHE A 503 7.79 20.42 0.86
N ALA A 504 9.02 20.96 0.90
CA ALA A 504 9.34 22.27 0.29
C ALA A 504 9.34 22.26 -1.24
N ARG A 505 9.60 21.10 -1.83
CA ARG A 505 9.52 20.84 -3.28
C ARG A 505 8.54 19.68 -3.48
N PRO A 506 7.68 19.73 -4.51
CA PRO A 506 6.75 18.65 -4.80
C PRO A 506 7.46 17.30 -4.97
N GLN A 507 6.98 16.28 -4.28
CA GLN A 507 7.51 14.91 -4.34
C GLN A 507 6.51 13.92 -3.73
N PRO A 508 6.42 12.69 -4.24
CA PRO A 508 5.37 11.76 -3.85
C PRO A 508 5.57 11.19 -2.45
N VAL A 509 4.52 11.27 -1.62
CA VAL A 509 4.45 10.56 -0.34
C VAL A 509 4.66 9.06 -0.59
N GLN A 510 5.70 8.49 0.00
CA GLN A 510 6.13 7.10 -0.21
C GLN A 510 5.56 6.12 0.83
N HIS A 511 5.47 6.54 2.10
CA HIS A 511 4.91 5.75 3.20
C HIS A 511 4.27 6.66 4.25
N ILE A 512 3.17 6.23 4.87
CA ILE A 512 2.55 6.88 6.03
C ILE A 512 2.48 5.89 7.18
N GLU A 513 3.25 6.13 8.24
CA GLU A 513 3.24 5.32 9.46
C GLU A 513 2.48 6.05 10.57
N LEU A 514 1.49 5.39 11.18
CA LEU A 514 0.59 5.99 12.19
C LEU A 514 0.92 5.49 13.60
N ASP A 515 1.35 6.39 14.48
CA ASP A 515 1.30 6.17 15.93
C ASP A 515 -0.04 6.70 16.47
N ALA A 516 -1.02 5.79 16.54
CA ALA A 516 -2.36 6.08 17.06
C ALA A 516 -2.35 6.53 18.53
N GLU A 517 -1.45 6.01 19.36
CA GLU A 517 -1.37 6.28 20.80
C GLU A 517 -0.76 7.66 21.07
N LYS A 518 0.40 7.96 20.47
CA LYS A 518 1.04 9.28 20.60
C LYS A 518 0.34 10.34 19.74
N GLY A 519 -0.44 9.93 18.75
CA GLY A 519 -1.19 10.82 17.88
C GLY A 519 -0.34 11.48 16.81
N LEU A 520 0.61 10.74 16.26
CA LEU A 520 1.61 11.22 15.31
C LEU A 520 1.52 10.42 14.00
N LEU A 521 1.81 11.09 12.90
CA LEU A 521 2.03 10.51 11.59
C LEU A 521 3.49 10.73 11.21
N TYR A 522 4.17 9.67 10.81
CA TYR A 522 5.51 9.75 10.22
C TYR A 522 5.37 9.49 8.73
N VAL A 523 5.58 10.54 7.94
CA VAL A 523 5.39 10.52 6.48
C VAL A 523 6.73 10.62 5.78
N SER A 524 7.07 9.64 4.93
CA SER A 524 8.33 9.63 4.19
C SER A 524 8.17 10.03 2.72
N SER A 525 9.25 10.55 2.15
CA SER A 525 9.43 10.79 0.73
C SER A 525 10.91 10.66 0.34
N TYR A 526 11.23 10.77 -0.95
CA TYR A 526 12.59 10.66 -1.46
C TYR A 526 13.61 11.58 -0.77
N SER A 527 13.23 12.77 -0.28
CA SER A 527 14.16 13.69 0.38
C SER A 527 14.23 13.60 1.92
N GLY A 528 13.36 12.84 2.59
CA GLY A 528 13.32 12.81 4.05
C GLY A 528 11.98 12.38 4.65
N LEU A 529 11.87 12.53 5.97
CA LEU A 529 10.68 12.23 6.77
C LEU A 529 10.11 13.51 7.40
N VAL A 530 8.80 13.46 7.67
CA VAL A 530 8.05 14.51 8.38
C VAL A 530 7.21 13.85 9.49
N GLU A 531 7.33 14.37 10.71
CA GLU A 531 6.46 14.03 11.85
C GLU A 531 5.37 15.10 11.97
N VAL A 532 4.11 14.68 11.91
CA VAL A 532 2.93 15.58 11.96
C VAL A 532 1.94 15.06 13.01
N PRO A 533 1.51 15.88 13.99
CA PRO A 533 0.41 15.52 14.87
C PRO A 533 -0.89 15.33 14.10
N VAL A 534 -1.73 14.35 14.46
CA VAL A 534 -3.01 14.05 13.75
C VAL A 534 -4.05 15.18 13.81
N ALA A 535 -3.88 16.17 14.69
CA ALA A 535 -4.73 17.37 14.77
C ALA A 535 -3.97 18.56 15.41
N ASN A 536 -4.44 19.78 15.15
CA ASN A 536 -4.14 20.94 16.00
C ASN A 536 -5.41 21.74 16.29
N CYS A 537 -6.10 21.40 17.39
CA CYS A 537 -7.37 22.02 17.77
C CYS A 537 -7.24 23.52 18.13
N SER A 538 -6.03 24.02 18.44
CA SER A 538 -5.82 25.45 18.73
C SER A 538 -6.05 26.38 17.52
N ASN A 539 -6.14 25.80 16.32
CA ASN A 539 -6.52 26.51 15.10
C ASN A 539 -8.00 26.95 15.10
N TYR A 540 -8.85 26.36 15.96
CA TYR A 540 -10.26 26.71 16.10
C TYR A 540 -10.46 27.57 17.37
N ARG A 541 -10.67 28.87 17.17
CA ARG A 541 -10.66 29.88 18.24
C ARG A 541 -12.02 30.09 18.91
N SER A 542 -13.10 29.70 18.24
CA SER A 542 -14.48 29.82 18.73
C SER A 542 -15.18 28.47 18.82
N CYS A 543 -16.25 28.40 19.63
CA CYS A 543 -17.13 27.22 19.70
C CYS A 543 -17.67 26.85 18.31
N GLY A 544 -18.11 27.85 17.54
CA GLY A 544 -18.57 27.67 16.16
C GLY A 544 -17.52 27.05 15.25
N GLU A 545 -16.30 27.58 15.21
CA GLU A 545 -15.20 26.99 14.43
C GLU A 545 -14.89 25.55 14.86
N CYS A 546 -14.81 25.31 16.17
CA CYS A 546 -14.47 24.01 16.75
C CYS A 546 -15.50 22.94 16.36
N VAL A 547 -16.79 23.22 16.55
CA VAL A 547 -17.88 22.29 16.19
C VAL A 547 -18.02 22.16 14.66
N LEU A 548 -17.91 23.26 13.91
CA LEU A 548 -17.99 23.22 12.46
C LEU A 548 -16.79 22.51 11.83
N SER A 549 -15.64 22.40 12.51
CA SER A 549 -14.47 21.64 12.01
C SER A 549 -14.82 20.17 11.73
N ARG A 550 -15.79 19.63 12.48
CA ARG A 550 -16.17 18.21 12.51
C ARG A 550 -15.02 17.26 12.87
N ASP A 551 -13.86 17.80 13.26
CA ASP A 551 -12.64 17.05 13.54
C ASP A 551 -12.83 16.16 14.79
N PRO A 552 -12.85 14.82 14.68
CA PRO A 552 -13.13 13.94 15.82
C PRO A 552 -12.09 14.04 16.93
N TYR A 553 -10.90 14.58 16.64
CA TYR A 553 -9.88 14.83 17.66
C TYR A 553 -10.15 16.09 18.48
N CYS A 554 -11.09 16.97 18.09
CA CYS A 554 -11.25 18.29 18.67
C CYS A 554 -12.64 18.50 19.30
N ALA A 555 -12.68 18.99 20.54
CA ALA A 555 -13.90 19.35 21.24
C ALA A 555 -13.78 20.70 21.95
N TRP A 556 -14.89 21.43 22.03
CA TRP A 556 -14.97 22.69 22.76
C TRP A 556 -15.18 22.42 24.25
N ASN A 557 -14.33 22.95 25.12
CA ASN A 557 -14.42 22.73 26.57
C ASN A 557 -15.20 23.83 27.33
N GLY A 558 -15.92 24.69 26.62
CA GLY A 558 -16.56 25.89 27.16
C GLY A 558 -15.69 27.16 27.08
N ARG A 559 -14.37 27.04 26.92
CA ARG A 559 -13.43 28.18 26.81
C ARG A 559 -12.53 28.16 25.59
N LEU A 560 -12.04 27.00 25.17
CA LEU A 560 -11.21 26.82 23.98
C LEU A 560 -11.41 25.42 23.36
N CYS A 561 -11.00 25.28 22.10
CA CYS A 561 -11.04 23.99 21.40
C CYS A 561 -9.80 23.16 21.76
N GLN A 562 -10.01 21.97 22.34
CA GLN A 562 -8.95 21.11 22.86
C GLN A 562 -8.98 19.73 22.21
N ASP A 563 -7.83 19.05 22.25
CA ASP A 563 -7.70 17.67 21.80
C ASP A 563 -8.42 16.73 22.78
N VAL A 564 -9.37 15.92 22.29
CA VAL A 564 -10.19 15.01 23.10
C VAL A 564 -9.36 13.96 23.84
N ARG A 565 -8.13 13.68 23.39
CA ARG A 565 -7.21 12.72 24.03
C ARG A 565 -6.40 13.36 25.17
N ARG A 566 -6.41 14.70 25.25
CA ARG A 566 -5.75 15.48 26.32
C ARG A 566 -6.75 16.02 27.36
N ALA A 567 -8.05 15.92 27.10
CA ALA A 567 -9.10 16.33 28.01
C ALA A 567 -9.79 15.11 28.65
N PRO A 568 -10.01 15.08 29.97
CA PRO A 568 -10.93 14.11 30.56
C PRO A 568 -12.35 14.33 30.00
N PRO A 569 -13.25 13.32 30.00
CA PRO A 569 -14.56 13.39 29.37
C PRO A 569 -15.53 14.35 30.10
N GLY A 570 -15.37 15.65 29.84
CA GLY A 570 -16.26 16.71 30.29
C GLY A 570 -17.54 16.73 29.45
N ARG A 571 -18.69 16.57 30.10
CA ARG A 571 -20.00 16.67 29.44
C ARG A 571 -20.23 18.09 28.93
N CYS A 572 -20.26 18.27 27.61
CA CYS A 572 -20.91 19.43 27.00
C CYS A 572 -22.43 19.30 27.18
N ALA A 573 -22.94 19.81 28.31
CA ALA A 573 -24.32 20.26 28.34
C ALA A 573 -24.41 21.62 27.61
N PRO A 574 -25.37 21.85 26.72
CA PRO A 574 -25.66 23.21 26.26
C PRO A 574 -26.17 24.02 27.46
N ASP A 575 -25.56 25.18 27.73
CA ASP A 575 -26.04 26.13 28.75
C ASP A 575 -27.36 26.74 28.26
N PRO A 576 -28.50 26.56 28.96
CA PRO A 576 -29.76 27.17 28.59
C PRO A 576 -29.82 28.60 29.13
N ARG A 577 -29.45 29.58 28.29
CA ARG A 577 -29.74 31.01 28.48
C ARG A 577 -30.31 31.63 27.23
#